data_AF-A0A6M1U7L5-F1
#
_entry.id   AF-A0A6M1U7L5-F1
#
_cell.length_a   1.000
_cell.length_b   1.000
_cell.length_c   1.000
_cell.angle_alpha   90.00
_cell.angle_beta   90.00
_cell.angle_gamma   90.00
#
_symmetry.space_group_name_H-M   'P 1'
#
loop_
_entity.id
_entity.type
_entity.pdbx_description
1 polymer ?
#
loop_
_entity_poly.entity_id
_entity_poly.type
_entity_poly.pdbx_seq_one_letter_code
_entity_poly.pdbx_strand_id
1 'polypeptide(L)'
;MAMNPLYALEIDELQEMKFQLPEAEVKQRFKIDGLDSLNWALRKLAALDAKLLDARELAAKEKARIQEWLDKEKRSIEDSRQFFMMLIEEYAREQRAKDPKWKASTPYGKVTFRKQQPKWNYDEQKALESVKTAGLEKYIRVKHELDKVTLKENVQVLDDGRVVDPETGTIIDGIQVTEQPDALRVEVAE
;
A
#
# COMPACT_ATOMS: atom_id res chain seq x y z
N MET A 1 -9.92 10.35 -18.97
CA MET A 1 -10.69 10.61 -20.22
C MET A 1 -11.44 11.93 -20.03
N ALA A 2 -12.06 12.54 -21.04
CA ALA A 2 -12.92 13.70 -20.75
C ALA A 2 -14.20 13.20 -20.06
N MET A 3 -14.64 13.89 -19.02
CA MET A 3 -15.85 13.55 -18.26
C MET A 3 -17.05 13.38 -19.19
N ASN A 4 -17.84 12.32 -18.98
CA ASN A 4 -19.07 12.07 -19.73
C ASN A 4 -20.00 13.30 -19.59
N PRO A 5 -20.51 13.88 -20.70
CA PRO A 5 -21.43 15.02 -20.65
C PRO A 5 -22.66 14.80 -19.75
N LEU A 6 -23.15 13.56 -19.65
CA LEU A 6 -24.24 13.22 -18.75
C LEU A 6 -23.84 13.43 -17.28
N TYR A 7 -22.67 12.96 -16.86
CA TYR A 7 -22.18 13.14 -15.49
C TYR A 7 -21.94 14.61 -15.13
N ALA A 8 -21.50 15.42 -16.09
CA ALA A 8 -21.38 16.87 -15.89
C ALA A 8 -22.75 17.50 -15.57
N LEU A 9 -23.79 17.17 -16.35
CA LEU A 9 -25.16 17.64 -16.09
C LEU A 9 -25.68 17.16 -14.72
N GLU A 10 -25.40 15.92 -14.34
CA GLU A 10 -25.81 15.39 -13.04
C GLU A 10 -25.17 16.16 -11.87
N ILE A 11 -23.90 16.57 -12.02
CA ILE A 11 -23.17 17.36 -11.03
C ILE A 11 -23.68 18.80 -10.97
N ASP A 12 -23.94 19.42 -12.12
CA ASP A 12 -24.45 20.79 -12.19
C ASP A 12 -25.84 20.86 -11.51
N GLU A 13 -26.72 19.91 -11.81
CA GLU A 13 -28.02 19.80 -11.14
C GLU A 13 -27.86 19.65 -9.61
N LEU A 14 -26.91 18.83 -9.13
CA LEU A 14 -26.62 18.72 -7.69
C LEU A 14 -26.15 20.04 -7.07
N GLN A 15 -25.33 20.81 -7.78
CA GLN A 15 -24.79 22.08 -7.30
C GLN A 15 -25.89 23.14 -7.23
N GLU A 16 -26.72 23.24 -8.25
CA GLU A 16 -27.86 24.16 -8.29
C GLU A 16 -28.86 23.86 -7.16
N MET A 17 -29.20 22.57 -6.96
CA MET A 17 -30.11 22.14 -5.88
C MET A 17 -29.59 22.50 -4.49
N LYS A 18 -28.27 22.43 -4.25
CA LYS A 18 -27.66 22.81 -2.98
C LYS A 18 -27.63 24.32 -2.74
N PHE A 19 -27.57 25.12 -3.81
CA PHE A 19 -27.42 26.57 -3.72
C PHE A 19 -28.77 27.31 -3.61
N GLN A 20 -29.84 26.76 -4.18
CA GLN A 20 -31.11 27.48 -4.35
C GLN A 20 -32.15 27.24 -3.24
N LEU A 21 -31.92 26.32 -2.30
CA LEU A 21 -32.92 25.89 -1.33
C LEU A 21 -32.44 26.07 0.12
N PRO A 22 -33.32 26.49 1.05
CA PRO A 22 -33.02 26.48 2.48
C PRO A 22 -32.81 25.04 2.99
N GLU A 23 -31.95 24.86 4.00
CA GLU A 23 -31.48 23.55 4.47
C GLU A 23 -32.61 22.55 4.81
N ALA A 24 -33.74 23.04 5.32
CA ALA A 24 -34.90 22.21 5.64
C ALA A 24 -35.58 21.62 4.40
N GLU A 25 -35.69 22.40 3.31
CA GLU A 25 -36.29 21.95 2.05
C GLU A 25 -35.35 21.02 1.29
N VAL A 26 -34.04 21.26 1.39
CA VAL A 26 -33.00 20.32 0.92
C VAL A 26 -33.22 18.96 1.59
N LYS A 27 -33.28 18.88 2.92
CA LYS A 27 -33.45 17.59 3.62
C LYS A 27 -34.71 16.81 3.20
N GLN A 28 -35.81 17.49 2.93
CA GLN A 28 -37.02 16.83 2.44
C GLN A 28 -36.88 16.34 1.00
N ARG A 29 -36.26 17.13 0.12
CA ARG A 29 -36.07 16.81 -1.30
C ARG A 29 -35.02 15.71 -1.54
N PHE A 30 -34.03 15.59 -0.66
CA PHE A 30 -32.97 14.57 -0.73
C PHE A 30 -33.33 13.26 0.01
N LYS A 31 -34.61 13.04 0.32
CA LYS A 31 -35.08 11.79 0.93
C LYS A 31 -35.27 10.71 -0.14
N ILE A 32 -34.72 9.52 0.09
CA ILE A 32 -35.00 8.33 -0.70
C ILE A 32 -36.20 7.61 -0.07
N ASP A 33 -37.26 7.46 -0.85
CA ASP A 33 -38.55 6.90 -0.43
C ASP A 33 -39.13 5.88 -1.44
N GLY A 34 -38.42 5.61 -2.53
CA GLY A 34 -38.80 4.64 -3.55
C GLY A 34 -37.66 4.33 -4.52
N LEU A 35 -37.93 3.44 -5.47
CA LEU A 35 -36.93 3.02 -6.47
C LEU A 35 -36.47 4.17 -7.36
N ASP A 36 -37.35 5.09 -7.72
CA ASP A 36 -37.00 6.24 -8.56
C ASP A 36 -36.06 7.22 -7.85
N SER A 37 -36.34 7.54 -6.58
CA SER A 37 -35.47 8.39 -5.76
C SER A 37 -34.15 7.69 -5.42
N LEU A 38 -34.14 6.37 -5.28
CA LEU A 38 -32.91 5.58 -5.15
C LEU A 38 -32.08 5.62 -6.45
N ASN A 39 -32.70 5.38 -7.61
CA ASN A 39 -32.01 5.41 -8.90
C ASN A 39 -31.40 6.78 -9.20
N TRP A 40 -32.11 7.86 -8.88
CA TRP A 40 -31.55 9.21 -8.92
C TRP A 40 -30.31 9.33 -8.02
N ALA A 41 -30.38 8.92 -6.75
CA ALA A 41 -29.25 9.00 -5.84
C ALA A 41 -28.03 8.20 -6.35
N LEU A 42 -28.24 7.02 -6.95
CA LEU A 42 -27.19 6.22 -7.55
C LEU A 42 -26.56 6.89 -8.78
N ARG A 43 -27.34 7.51 -9.68
CA ARG A 43 -26.80 8.30 -10.80
C ARG A 43 -25.95 9.47 -10.31
N LYS A 44 -26.42 10.16 -9.27
CA LYS A 44 -25.68 11.26 -8.63
C LYS A 44 -24.35 10.78 -8.05
N LEU A 45 -24.37 9.63 -7.38
CA LEU A 45 -23.17 9.01 -6.82
C LEU A 45 -22.17 8.62 -7.92
N ALA A 46 -22.62 7.98 -8.99
CA ALA A 46 -21.78 7.62 -10.15
C ALA A 46 -21.07 8.84 -10.75
N ALA A 47 -21.80 9.94 -10.94
CA ALA A 47 -21.23 11.18 -11.47
C ALA A 47 -20.16 11.78 -10.52
N LEU A 48 -20.40 11.74 -9.21
CA LEU A 48 -19.43 12.20 -8.21
C LEU A 48 -18.17 11.33 -8.16
N ASP A 49 -18.32 10.00 -8.25
CA ASP A 49 -17.20 9.07 -8.29
C ASP A 49 -16.35 9.29 -9.55
N ALA A 50 -16.99 9.52 -10.71
CA ALA A 50 -16.29 9.90 -11.94
C ALA A 50 -15.52 11.23 -11.78
N LYS A 51 -16.14 12.25 -11.16
CA LYS A 51 -15.46 13.54 -10.88
C LYS A 51 -14.22 13.34 -9.99
N LEU A 52 -14.35 12.49 -8.97
CA LEU A 52 -13.27 12.18 -8.05
C LEU A 52 -12.13 11.44 -8.75
N LEU A 53 -12.46 10.51 -9.66
CA LEU A 53 -11.49 9.81 -10.48
C LEU A 53 -10.71 10.79 -11.37
N ASP A 54 -11.38 11.69 -12.07
CA ASP A 54 -10.73 12.71 -12.91
C ASP A 54 -9.78 13.60 -12.10
N ALA A 55 -10.20 14.03 -10.90
CA ALA A 55 -9.34 14.80 -9.99
C ALA A 55 -8.10 14.00 -9.52
N ARG A 56 -8.27 12.70 -9.23
CA ARG A 56 -7.17 11.79 -8.87
C ARG A 56 -6.20 11.59 -10.03
N GLU A 57 -6.70 11.39 -11.25
CA GLU A 57 -5.86 11.26 -12.44
C GLU A 57 -5.06 12.52 -12.71
N LEU A 58 -5.68 13.69 -12.61
CA LEU A 58 -4.99 14.97 -12.78
C LEU A 58 -3.90 15.14 -11.71
N ALA A 59 -4.22 14.90 -10.44
CA ALA A 59 -3.25 14.97 -9.35
C ALA A 59 -2.08 13.99 -9.55
N ALA A 60 -2.36 12.77 -10.03
CA ALA A 60 -1.32 11.78 -10.34
C ALA A 60 -0.39 12.26 -11.47
N LYS A 61 -0.96 12.82 -12.54
CA LYS A 61 -0.19 13.40 -13.66
C LYS A 61 0.69 14.57 -13.20
N GLU A 62 0.18 15.46 -12.36
CA GLU A 62 0.96 16.59 -11.84
C GLU A 62 2.08 16.12 -10.90
N LYS A 63 1.80 15.14 -10.03
CA LYS A 63 2.86 14.51 -9.20
C LYS A 63 3.97 13.91 -10.06
N ALA A 64 3.61 13.20 -11.14
CA ALA A 64 4.58 12.64 -12.07
C ALA A 64 5.42 13.73 -12.75
N ARG A 65 4.79 14.85 -13.18
CA ARG A 65 5.49 16.00 -13.78
C ARG A 65 6.48 16.65 -12.81
N ILE A 66 6.07 16.86 -11.56
CA ILE A 66 6.93 17.42 -10.52
C ILE A 66 8.10 16.49 -10.24
N GLN A 67 7.86 15.18 -10.18
CA GLN A 67 8.91 14.18 -9.97
C GLN A 67 9.91 14.20 -11.14
N GLU A 68 9.43 14.22 -12.39
CA GLU A 68 10.30 14.27 -13.57
C GLU A 68 11.13 15.56 -13.61
N TRP A 69 10.54 16.70 -13.26
CA TRP A 69 11.28 17.96 -13.14
C TRP A 69 12.37 17.87 -12.06
N LEU A 70 12.04 17.33 -10.88
CA LEU A 70 13.01 17.14 -9.79
C LEU A 70 14.17 16.22 -10.21
N ASP A 71 13.87 15.14 -10.93
CA ASP A 71 14.88 14.21 -11.42
C ASP A 71 15.81 14.86 -12.46
N LYS A 72 15.27 15.76 -13.31
CA LYS A 72 16.08 16.57 -14.24
C LYS A 72 17.02 17.53 -13.51
N GLU A 73 16.54 18.24 -12.49
CA GLU A 73 17.37 19.14 -11.68
C GLU A 73 18.49 18.38 -10.96
N LYS A 74 18.16 17.21 -10.40
CA LYS A 74 19.13 16.35 -9.70
C LYS A 74 20.20 15.79 -10.62
N ARG A 75 19.88 15.51 -11.88
CA ARG A 75 20.77 14.81 -12.80
C ARG A 75 22.15 15.46 -12.90
N SER A 76 22.23 16.78 -13.09
CA SER A 76 23.52 17.47 -13.20
C SER A 76 24.36 17.40 -11.91
N ILE A 77 23.69 17.44 -10.75
CA ILE A 77 24.29 17.35 -9.43
C ILE A 77 24.80 15.92 -9.19
N GLU A 78 23.99 14.91 -9.54
CA GLU A 78 24.35 13.50 -9.42
C GLU A 78 25.48 13.11 -10.37
N ASP A 79 25.47 13.60 -11.62
CA ASP A 79 26.55 13.42 -12.59
C ASP A 79 27.87 13.99 -12.05
N SER A 80 27.84 15.22 -11.52
CA SER A 80 29.01 15.86 -10.89
C SER A 80 29.50 15.08 -9.67
N ARG A 81 28.57 14.61 -8.82
CA ARG A 81 28.88 13.79 -7.65
C ARG A 81 29.53 12.47 -8.05
N GLN A 82 29.01 11.81 -9.09
CA GLN A 82 29.55 10.55 -9.61
C GLN A 82 30.95 10.76 -10.20
N PHE A 83 31.17 11.84 -10.95
CA PHE A 83 32.48 12.20 -11.47
C PHE A 83 33.52 12.34 -10.36
N PHE A 84 33.24 13.14 -9.31
CA PHE A 84 34.17 13.28 -8.19
C PHE A 84 34.35 11.98 -7.39
N MET A 85 33.28 11.18 -7.21
CA MET A 85 33.40 9.88 -6.56
C MET A 85 34.33 8.93 -7.33
N MET A 86 34.27 8.95 -8.67
CA MET A 86 35.15 8.17 -9.53
C MET A 86 36.63 8.57 -9.33
N LEU A 87 36.93 9.87 -9.32
CA LEU A 87 38.30 10.37 -9.06
C LEU A 87 38.82 9.97 -7.67
N ILE A 88 37.96 10.09 -6.65
CA ILE A 88 38.29 9.69 -5.27
C ILE A 88 38.56 8.19 -5.23
N GLU A 89 37.74 7.38 -5.90
CA GLU A 89 37.90 5.92 -5.93
C GLU A 89 39.18 5.49 -6.64
N GLU A 90 39.49 6.08 -7.81
CA GLU A 90 40.72 5.82 -8.55
C GLU A 90 41.96 6.11 -7.69
N TYR A 91 42.04 7.34 -7.15
CA TYR A 91 43.13 7.73 -6.25
C TYR A 91 43.23 6.82 -5.02
N ALA A 92 42.10 6.53 -4.36
CA ALA A 92 42.09 5.70 -3.15
C ALA A 92 42.54 4.25 -3.45
N ARG A 93 42.17 3.69 -4.60
CA ARG A 93 42.60 2.35 -5.04
C ARG A 93 44.09 2.32 -5.34
N GLU A 94 44.64 3.33 -6.03
CA GLU A 94 46.09 3.45 -6.26
C GLU A 94 46.88 3.53 -4.95
N GLN A 95 46.42 4.33 -3.98
CA GLN A 95 47.06 4.43 -2.68
C GLN A 95 46.98 3.11 -1.92
N ARG A 96 45.85 2.40 -2.02
CA ARG A 96 45.66 1.11 -1.35
C ARG A 96 46.49 -0.02 -1.96
N ALA A 97 46.80 0.05 -3.24
CA ALA A 97 47.74 -0.88 -3.88
C ALA A 97 49.16 -0.74 -3.31
N LYS A 98 49.54 0.48 -2.89
CA LYS A 98 50.83 0.78 -2.24
C LYS A 98 50.82 0.44 -0.74
N ASP A 99 49.75 0.79 -0.04
CA ASP A 99 49.53 0.46 1.37
C ASP A 99 48.12 -0.13 1.59
N PRO A 100 47.99 -1.45 1.85
CA PRO A 100 46.71 -2.10 2.08
C PRO A 100 45.88 -1.53 3.25
N LYS A 101 46.52 -0.81 4.19
CA LYS A 101 45.91 -0.17 5.36
C LYS A 101 45.67 1.34 5.17
N TRP A 102 45.91 1.85 3.96
CA TRP A 102 45.76 3.27 3.65
C TRP A 102 44.36 3.80 3.98
N LYS A 103 44.33 5.02 4.51
CA LYS A 103 43.14 5.79 4.83
C LYS A 103 43.49 7.28 4.77
N ALA A 104 42.54 8.12 4.37
CA ALA A 104 42.70 9.58 4.39
C ALA A 104 41.66 10.23 5.29
N SER A 105 42.07 11.30 5.98
CA SER A 105 41.20 12.16 6.78
C SER A 105 41.66 13.59 6.61
N THR A 106 40.75 14.46 6.17
CA THR A 106 40.97 15.91 6.00
C THR A 106 39.86 16.66 6.72
N PRO A 107 39.97 17.98 6.94
CA PRO A 107 38.86 18.78 7.48
C PRO A 107 37.57 18.70 6.64
N TYR A 108 37.66 18.30 5.37
CA TYR A 108 36.54 18.26 4.43
C TYR A 108 36.01 16.84 4.16
N GLY A 109 36.62 15.80 4.72
CA GLY A 109 36.11 14.44 4.52
C GLY A 109 37.07 13.32 4.91
N LYS A 110 36.59 12.09 4.74
CA LYS A 110 37.32 10.87 5.10
C LYS A 110 37.13 9.82 4.02
N VAL A 111 38.23 9.17 3.64
CA VAL A 111 38.23 8.03 2.72
C VAL A 111 38.77 6.82 3.46
N THR A 112 37.93 5.80 3.58
CA THR A 112 38.29 4.52 4.20
C THR A 112 37.71 3.38 3.41
N PHE A 113 38.44 2.28 3.39
CA PHE A 113 37.90 1.02 2.92
C PHE A 113 37.41 0.17 4.07
N ARG A 114 36.24 -0.44 3.90
CA ARG A 114 35.68 -1.41 4.85
C ARG A 114 35.55 -2.76 4.16
N LYS A 115 35.90 -3.83 4.85
CA LYS A 115 35.60 -5.19 4.40
C LYS A 115 34.08 -5.34 4.40
N GLN A 116 33.50 -5.58 3.23
CA GLN A 116 32.09 -5.97 3.13
C GLN A 116 31.96 -7.45 3.48
N GLN A 117 30.83 -7.83 4.07
CA GLN A 117 30.49 -9.24 4.19
C GLN A 117 30.27 -9.82 2.79
N PRO A 118 30.57 -11.12 2.56
CA PRO A 118 30.25 -11.76 1.30
C PRO A 118 28.78 -11.56 0.96
N LYS A 119 28.47 -11.31 -0.31
CA LYS A 119 27.09 -11.36 -0.80
C LYS A 119 26.71 -12.83 -0.93
N TRP A 120 25.67 -13.26 -0.21
CA TRP A 120 25.12 -14.59 -0.35
C TRP A 120 24.05 -14.53 -1.45
N ASN A 121 24.22 -15.32 -2.50
CA ASN A 121 23.21 -15.49 -3.54
C ASN A 121 22.57 -16.86 -3.30
N TYR A 122 21.26 -16.87 -3.02
CA TYR A 122 20.53 -18.08 -2.71
C TYR A 122 19.74 -18.55 -3.94
N ASP A 123 19.87 -19.83 -4.27
CA ASP A 123 18.84 -20.57 -4.99
C ASP A 123 17.93 -21.17 -3.91
N GLU A 124 16.88 -20.41 -3.52
CA GLU A 124 16.08 -20.69 -2.32
C GLU A 124 15.50 -22.10 -2.31
N GLN A 125 15.03 -22.60 -3.46
CA GLN A 125 14.44 -23.94 -3.58
C GLN A 125 15.50 -25.02 -3.33
N LYS A 126 16.63 -24.96 -4.05
CA LYS A 126 17.71 -25.95 -3.88
C LYS A 126 18.33 -25.90 -2.50
N ALA A 127 18.53 -24.70 -1.97
CA ALA A 127 19.10 -24.51 -0.64
C ALA A 127 18.18 -25.12 0.43
N LEU A 128 16.87 -24.87 0.35
CA LEU A 128 15.90 -25.42 1.28
C LEU A 128 15.79 -26.95 1.18
N GLU A 129 15.76 -27.51 -0.03
CA GLU A 129 15.74 -28.97 -0.25
C GLU A 129 16.99 -29.65 0.30
N SER A 130 18.17 -29.06 0.07
CA SER A 130 19.43 -29.58 0.60
C SER A 130 19.46 -29.55 2.12
N VAL A 131 19.02 -28.44 2.73
CA VAL A 131 18.94 -28.29 4.20
C VAL A 131 17.97 -29.31 4.80
N LYS A 132 16.80 -29.54 4.17
CA LYS A 132 15.84 -30.57 4.57
C LYS A 132 16.43 -31.98 4.48
N THR A 133 17.02 -32.32 3.34
CA THR A 133 17.61 -33.65 3.10
C THR A 133 18.77 -33.95 4.04
N ALA A 134 19.54 -32.92 4.41
CA ALA A 134 20.63 -33.02 5.37
C ALA A 134 20.17 -33.04 6.85
N GLY A 135 18.87 -32.97 7.13
CA GLY A 135 18.32 -32.95 8.49
C GLY A 135 18.72 -31.70 9.30
N LEU A 136 19.05 -30.59 8.64
CA LEU A 136 19.53 -29.37 9.29
C LEU A 136 18.39 -28.42 9.65
N GLU A 137 17.37 -28.94 10.35
CA GLU A 137 16.13 -28.23 10.66
C GLU A 137 16.33 -26.92 11.44
N LYS A 138 17.42 -26.79 12.21
CA LYS A 138 17.80 -25.54 12.91
C LYS A 138 17.98 -24.32 11.99
N TYR A 139 18.15 -24.54 10.68
CA TYR A 139 18.24 -23.47 9.67
C TYR A 139 16.93 -23.24 8.93
N ILE A 140 15.88 -24.02 9.21
CA ILE A 140 14.56 -23.87 8.63
C ILE A 140 13.71 -23.07 9.62
N ARG A 141 13.22 -21.92 9.18
CA ARG A 141 12.28 -21.13 9.97
C ARG A 141 10.88 -21.74 9.84
N VAL A 142 10.36 -22.31 10.92
CA VAL A 142 8.96 -22.74 11.02
C VAL A 142 8.13 -21.56 11.53
N LYS A 143 7.07 -21.22 10.80
CA LYS A 143 6.11 -20.18 11.19
C LYS A 143 4.79 -20.88 11.55
N HIS A 144 4.39 -20.78 12.82
CA HIS A 144 3.06 -21.20 13.25
C HIS A 144 2.11 -20.02 13.14
N GLU A 145 1.06 -20.17 12.36
CA GLU A 145 -0.04 -19.21 12.26
C GLU A 145 -1.34 -19.96 12.46
N LEU A 146 -2.30 -19.29 13.11
CA LEU A 146 -3.64 -19.82 13.25
C LEU A 146 -4.28 -19.88 11.86
N ASP A 147 -4.71 -21.08 11.45
CA ASP A 147 -5.55 -21.21 10.27
C ASP A 147 -6.96 -20.71 10.60
N LYS A 148 -7.17 -19.42 10.36
CA LYS A 148 -8.43 -18.74 10.67
C LYS A 148 -9.61 -19.25 9.83
N VAL A 149 -9.36 -19.83 8.66
CA VAL A 149 -10.43 -20.33 7.78
C VAL A 149 -10.92 -21.66 8.35
N THR A 150 -10.01 -22.63 8.46
CA THR A 150 -10.33 -23.95 9.04
C THR A 150 -10.90 -23.81 10.45
N LEU A 151 -10.34 -22.91 11.27
CA LEU A 151 -10.87 -22.66 12.60
C LEU A 151 -12.34 -22.21 12.56
N LYS A 152 -12.69 -21.20 11.75
CA LYS A 152 -14.07 -20.68 11.68
C LYS A 152 -15.07 -21.71 11.17
N GLU A 153 -14.65 -22.66 10.35
CA GLU A 153 -15.49 -23.73 9.82
C GLU A 153 -15.78 -24.82 10.85
N ASN A 154 -14.87 -25.04 11.81
CA ASN A 154 -14.90 -26.21 12.70
C ASN A 154 -15.20 -25.88 14.17
N VAL A 155 -15.27 -24.61 14.55
CA VAL A 155 -15.57 -24.19 15.94
C VAL A 155 -17.01 -23.75 16.12
N GLN A 156 -17.53 -23.93 17.33
CA GLN A 156 -18.82 -23.38 17.73
C GLN A 156 -18.62 -22.08 18.52
N VAL A 157 -19.48 -21.09 18.28
CA VAL A 157 -19.54 -19.85 19.06
C VAL A 157 -20.66 -19.96 20.08
N LEU A 158 -20.36 -19.71 21.35
CA LEU A 158 -21.33 -19.66 22.44
C LEU A 158 -22.03 -18.29 22.47
N ASP A 159 -23.20 -18.21 23.13
CA ASP A 159 -24.01 -16.99 23.21
C ASP A 159 -23.27 -15.78 23.83
N ASP A 160 -22.24 -16.03 24.66
CA ASP A 160 -21.39 -14.99 25.25
C ASP A 160 -20.15 -14.63 24.39
N GLY A 161 -20.09 -15.15 23.16
CA GLY A 161 -19.06 -14.88 22.17
C GLY A 161 -17.76 -15.67 22.34
N ARG A 162 -17.70 -16.62 23.28
CA ARG A 162 -16.58 -17.56 23.42
C ARG A 162 -16.60 -18.60 22.32
N VAL A 163 -15.41 -19.05 21.91
CA VAL A 163 -15.23 -20.06 20.86
C VAL A 163 -14.85 -21.40 21.49
N VAL A 164 -15.55 -22.47 21.11
CA VAL A 164 -15.32 -23.83 21.59
C VAL A 164 -15.07 -24.77 20.43
N ASP A 165 -14.11 -25.68 20.60
CA ASP A 165 -13.96 -26.84 19.73
C ASP A 165 -15.05 -27.86 20.06
N PRO A 166 -15.98 -28.19 19.14
CA PRO A 166 -17.09 -29.09 19.41
C PRO A 166 -16.65 -30.55 19.58
N GLU A 167 -15.50 -30.96 19.05
CA GLU A 167 -15.01 -32.34 19.20
C GLU A 167 -14.41 -32.57 20.58
N THR A 168 -13.66 -31.58 21.10
CA THR A 168 -12.95 -31.72 22.37
C THR A 168 -13.65 -31.05 23.55
N GLY A 169 -14.61 -30.15 23.29
CA GLY A 169 -15.23 -29.29 24.29
C GLY A 169 -14.30 -28.19 24.84
N THR A 170 -13.12 -28.00 24.23
CA THR A 170 -12.11 -27.05 24.71
C THR A 170 -12.47 -25.63 24.31
N ILE A 171 -12.49 -24.71 25.28
CA ILE A 171 -12.62 -23.27 25.01
C ILE A 171 -11.29 -22.75 24.45
N ILE A 172 -11.34 -22.09 23.28
CA ILE A 172 -10.18 -21.51 22.63
C ILE A 172 -10.00 -20.07 23.11
N ASP A 173 -9.14 -19.91 24.12
CA ASP A 173 -8.81 -18.60 24.67
C ASP A 173 -8.16 -17.68 23.62
N GLY A 174 -8.46 -16.38 23.72
CA GLY A 174 -7.93 -15.34 22.81
C GLY A 174 -8.80 -15.03 21.60
N ILE A 175 -9.99 -15.63 21.49
CA ILE A 175 -10.98 -15.33 20.44
C ILE A 175 -12.29 -14.88 21.09
N GLN A 176 -12.75 -13.70 20.70
CA GLN A 176 -14.06 -13.17 21.06
C GLN A 176 -14.81 -12.87 19.78
N VAL A 177 -15.98 -13.49 19.61
CA VAL A 177 -16.87 -13.24 18.48
C VAL A 177 -17.96 -12.28 18.94
N THR A 178 -18.15 -11.22 18.17
CA THR A 178 -19.25 -10.26 18.34
C THR A 178 -20.04 -10.21 17.06
N GLU A 179 -21.34 -10.45 17.12
CA GLU A 179 -22.21 -10.29 15.97
C GLU A 179 -22.19 -8.84 15.50
N GLN A 180 -22.00 -8.64 14.19
CA GLN A 180 -22.07 -7.34 13.56
C GLN A 180 -23.34 -7.29 12.71
N PRO A 181 -24.05 -6.15 12.68
CA PRO A 181 -25.17 -5.99 11.76
C PRO A 181 -24.68 -6.10 10.32
N ASP A 182 -25.60 -6.43 9.41
CA ASP A 182 -25.31 -6.49 7.99
C ASP A 182 -24.67 -5.17 7.50
N ALA A 183 -23.59 -5.30 6.74
CA ALA A 183 -22.92 -4.16 6.13
C ALA A 183 -23.64 -3.75 4.84
N LEU A 184 -24.06 -2.49 4.76
CA LEU A 184 -24.57 -1.93 3.51
C LEU A 184 -23.44 -1.83 2.47
N ARG A 185 -23.63 -2.46 1.31
CA ARG A 185 -22.76 -2.32 0.15
C ARG A 185 -23.53 -1.61 -0.97
N VAL A 186 -22.97 -0.50 -1.46
CA VAL A 186 -23.53 0.26 -2.58
C VAL A 186 -22.51 0.23 -3.71
N GLU A 187 -22.95 -0.26 -4.86
CA GLU A 187 -22.17 -0.27 -6.10
C GLU A 187 -22.93 0.50 -7.16
N VAL A 188 -22.24 1.43 -7.82
CA VAL A 188 -22.79 2.19 -8.94
C VAL A 188 -22.24 1.60 -10.24
N ALA A 189 -23.06 1.60 -11.28
CA ALA A 189 -22.60 1.21 -12.62
C ALA A 189 -21.65 2.27 -13.17
N GLU A 190 -20.58 1.83 -13.85
CA GLU A 190 -19.61 2.70 -14.55
C GLU A 190 -20.20 3.34 -15.82
#